data_AF-A0A9D6U286-F1
#
_entry.id   AF-A0A9D6U286-F1
#
_cell.length_a   1.000
_cell.length_b   1.000
_cell.length_c   1.000
_cell.angle_alpha   90.00
_cell.angle_beta   90.00
_cell.angle_gamma   90.00
#
_symmetry.space_group_name_H-M   'P 1'
#
loop_
_entity.id
_entity.type
_entity.pdbx_description
1 polymer ?
#
loop_
_entity_poly.entity_id
_entity_poly.type
_entity_poly.pdbx_seq_one_letter_code
_entity_poly.pdbx_strand_id
1 'polypeptide(L)'
;MDDYGNRVLEIPDEQCQSQILKRGVFPGLWLLFLFCWWTPAVYALSPGDLIIVYNRKMPESKTVAEYYAGKRRVPPANIVAVEVTTSEQMSRQDFEKGLLPPVRNAAERLKARGVTPAVLLVYGIPLLVNAPDETASDKAFQDLASARAREYQELVLQMVRELDRLLGIPGPSDKSSRRLTIPPAQVWKMTERSLDWAMQYLGKEGAREGEKPTKVKVLSLLIRLRGTSPEARAMAERMAKGSAKERELIQSQELLGWNAVMRQGLDEQMFTGILPETALETAAAVRFSAGVIGEWQFWAKAQTLYEKPRKLAAVDSELTVALRDAYQVPGWLPNPFNFAYDRLPFIKEIRQQALMVCRLDGPSPEIAKRLVDDALETEKTGLKGNLYIDARGLKGKGEYGSYDWYDRHLLELYDLMKNSSQKVIIDQTPQLFPLGSCPDAALYVGWYSLGKYVASCKWQKGAVAYHVASTEATTLKKPGSNVWCKRMLEEGVAATLGPVAEPYLNSFPLPDQFFPLLLSGKLALLEVYFRTLPHVSWMQILIGDPLYTPFKQNPVLLTPESRKRIKK
;
A
#
# COMPACT_ATOMS: atom_id res chain seq x y z
N MET A 1 -16.56 15.37 -1.45
CA MET A 1 -17.78 14.57 -1.68
C MET A 1 -17.39 13.34 -2.50
N ASP A 2 -16.33 12.64 -2.08
CA ASP A 2 -15.62 11.59 -2.82
C ASP A 2 -14.99 10.60 -1.82
N ASP A 3 -15.81 9.93 -0.99
CA ASP A 3 -15.31 9.05 0.08
C ASP A 3 -16.00 7.68 0.11
N TYR A 4 -16.46 7.20 -1.04
CA TYR A 4 -17.11 5.87 -1.15
C TYR A 4 -16.19 4.78 -1.69
N GLY A 5 -14.93 5.10 -2.04
CA GLY A 5 -13.96 4.16 -2.61
C GLY A 5 -12.93 3.57 -1.63
N ASN A 6 -12.83 4.09 -0.39
CA ASN A 6 -11.69 3.81 0.50
C ASN A 6 -12.00 2.90 1.70
N ARG A 7 -13.21 2.34 1.83
CA ARG A 7 -13.40 1.16 2.70
C ARG A 7 -12.97 -0.09 1.94
N VAL A 8 -11.66 -0.17 1.70
CA VAL A 8 -10.97 -1.43 1.39
C VAL A 8 -11.36 -2.44 2.45
N LEU A 9 -11.67 -3.66 2.02
CA LEU A 9 -11.76 -4.88 2.83
C LEU A 9 -10.97 -4.74 4.14
N GLU A 10 -11.67 -4.36 5.22
CA GLU A 10 -11.16 -4.54 6.56
C GLU A 10 -10.99 -6.06 6.71
N ILE A 11 -9.73 -6.49 6.76
CA ILE A 11 -9.39 -7.79 7.33
C ILE A 11 -9.97 -7.75 8.74
N PRO A 12 -10.90 -8.65 9.12
CA PRO A 12 -11.42 -8.66 10.46
C PRO A 12 -10.29 -8.81 11.48
N ASP A 13 -10.40 -8.03 12.55
CA ASP A 13 -9.55 -8.05 13.75
C ASP A 13 -9.05 -9.46 14.12
N GLU A 14 -7.80 -9.52 14.58
CA GLU A 14 -6.99 -10.70 14.91
C GLU A 14 -7.51 -11.54 16.11
N GLN A 15 -8.81 -11.47 16.43
CA GLN A 15 -9.39 -12.11 17.63
C GLN A 15 -10.03 -13.49 17.43
N CYS A 16 -9.98 -14.10 16.23
CA CYS A 16 -10.56 -15.43 16.00
C CYS A 16 -9.52 -16.49 15.59
N GLN A 17 -8.39 -16.60 16.30
CA GLN A 17 -7.46 -17.73 16.17
C GLN A 17 -6.93 -18.29 17.50
N SER A 18 -7.64 -18.10 18.62
CA SER A 18 -7.21 -18.65 19.92
C SER A 18 -8.23 -19.61 20.53
N GLN A 19 -8.58 -20.70 19.83
CA GLN A 19 -9.34 -21.78 20.47
C GLN A 19 -9.19 -23.18 19.84
N ILE A 20 -7.98 -23.57 19.48
CA ILE A 20 -7.64 -24.99 19.32
C ILE A 20 -6.26 -25.21 19.94
N LEU A 21 -6.22 -25.56 21.24
CA LEU A 21 -5.16 -26.29 21.94
C LEU A 21 -5.34 -26.13 23.46
N LYS A 22 -6.37 -26.76 24.02
CA LYS A 22 -6.40 -27.12 25.44
C LYS A 22 -7.13 -28.45 25.60
N ARG A 23 -6.36 -29.54 25.68
CA ARG A 23 -6.51 -30.66 26.64
C ARG A 23 -5.66 -31.84 26.19
N GLY A 24 -4.73 -32.25 27.04
CA GLY A 24 -3.88 -33.42 26.86
C GLY A 24 -2.64 -33.33 27.74
N VAL A 25 -2.81 -33.57 29.04
CA VAL A 25 -1.71 -33.72 30.00
C VAL A 25 -1.10 -35.09 29.83
N PHE A 26 0.21 -35.18 29.59
CA PHE A 26 1.04 -36.34 29.94
C PHE A 26 2.48 -35.86 30.24
N PRO A 27 3.10 -36.29 31.36
CA PRO A 27 4.44 -35.87 31.74
C PRO A 27 5.50 -36.87 31.24
N GLY A 28 6.69 -36.38 30.90
CA GLY A 28 7.91 -37.19 30.97
C GLY A 28 8.87 -37.10 29.78
N LEU A 29 10.14 -36.86 30.13
CA LEU A 29 11.40 -37.14 29.43
C LEU A 29 11.92 -36.15 28.36
N TRP A 30 12.84 -35.32 28.85
CA TRP A 30 14.20 -35.10 28.33
C TRP A 30 14.54 -35.70 26.96
N LEU A 31 14.80 -34.83 25.98
CA LEU A 31 15.84 -35.03 24.98
C LEU A 31 16.22 -33.68 24.34
N LEU A 32 17.46 -33.27 24.60
CA LEU A 32 18.18 -32.23 23.88
C LEU A 32 18.19 -32.56 22.39
N PHE A 33 17.55 -31.74 21.57
CA PHE A 33 17.86 -31.66 20.14
C PHE A 33 18.06 -30.20 19.74
N LEU A 34 19.26 -29.95 19.21
CA LEU A 34 19.69 -28.77 18.49
C LEU A 34 18.70 -28.45 17.36
N PHE A 35 17.68 -27.65 17.63
CA PHE A 35 17.00 -26.90 16.59
C PHE A 35 17.80 -25.64 16.34
N CYS A 36 18.82 -25.76 15.49
CA CYS A 36 19.36 -24.63 14.76
C CYS A 36 18.19 -24.01 14.00
N TRP A 37 17.67 -22.89 14.49
CA TRP A 37 16.76 -22.05 13.71
C TRP A 37 17.48 -21.67 12.42
N TRP A 38 17.14 -22.36 11.33
CA TRP A 38 17.23 -21.81 10.00
C TRP A 38 16.28 -20.62 9.94
N THR A 39 16.76 -19.46 10.39
CA THR A 39 16.26 -18.21 9.83
C THR A 39 16.72 -18.22 8.38
N PRO A 40 15.84 -18.26 7.37
CA PRO A 40 16.28 -18.01 6.01
C PRO A 40 17.02 -16.68 6.04
N ALA A 41 18.28 -16.67 5.62
CA ALA A 41 19.04 -15.45 5.46
C ALA A 41 18.19 -14.55 4.55
N VAL A 42 17.66 -13.47 5.12
CA VAL A 42 17.07 -12.39 4.33
C VAL A 42 18.23 -11.91 3.47
N TYR A 43 18.21 -12.24 2.18
CA TYR A 43 19.21 -11.78 1.23
C TYR A 43 19.15 -10.26 1.25
N ALA A 44 20.13 -9.64 1.92
CA ALA A 44 20.28 -8.20 1.93
C ALA A 44 20.63 -7.77 0.50
N LEU A 45 19.91 -6.77 0.00
CA LEU A 45 20.17 -6.17 -1.31
C LEU A 45 21.67 -5.89 -1.52
N SER A 46 22.21 -6.35 -2.64
CA SER A 46 23.63 -6.30 -2.97
C SER A 46 23.88 -5.52 -4.27
N PRO A 47 25.13 -5.08 -4.53
CA PRO A 47 25.47 -4.42 -5.79
C PRO A 47 25.17 -5.26 -7.05
N GLY A 48 25.20 -6.58 -6.94
CA GLY A 48 24.90 -7.49 -8.07
C GLY A 48 23.43 -7.50 -8.47
N ASP A 49 22.54 -7.08 -7.57
CA ASP A 49 21.09 -7.08 -7.76
C ASP A 49 20.59 -5.82 -8.47
N LEU A 50 21.41 -4.76 -8.50
CA LEU A 50 21.03 -3.45 -9.02
C LEU A 50 21.17 -3.38 -10.54
N ILE A 51 20.12 -2.90 -11.20
CA ILE A 51 20.12 -2.43 -12.58
C ILE A 51 20.18 -0.90 -12.55
N ILE A 52 21.22 -0.31 -13.13
CA ILE A 52 21.38 1.15 -13.17
C ILE A 52 20.89 1.66 -14.52
N VAL A 53 19.91 2.55 -14.54
CA VAL A 53 19.28 3.05 -15.77
C VAL A 53 19.64 4.52 -15.98
N TYR A 54 20.29 4.83 -17.10
CA TYR A 54 20.66 6.20 -17.47
C TYR A 54 20.08 6.62 -18.82
N ASN A 55 19.81 7.91 -18.98
CA ASN A 55 19.32 8.49 -20.22
C ASN A 55 20.48 8.85 -21.15
N ARG A 56 20.62 8.15 -22.29
CA ARG A 56 21.69 8.39 -23.26
C ARG A 56 21.63 9.77 -23.91
N LYS A 57 20.46 10.41 -23.94
CA LYS A 57 20.30 11.79 -24.45
C LYS A 57 20.89 12.85 -23.50
N MET A 58 21.34 12.46 -22.30
CA MET A 58 21.97 13.34 -21.32
C MET A 58 23.33 12.79 -20.88
N PRO A 59 24.46 13.34 -21.36
CA PRO A 59 25.80 12.89 -20.99
C PRO A 59 26.02 12.82 -19.46
N GLU A 60 25.48 13.80 -18.72
CA GLU A 60 25.57 13.88 -17.26
C GLU A 60 24.92 12.67 -16.58
N SER A 61 23.80 12.16 -17.14
CA SER A 61 23.12 10.95 -16.66
C SER A 61 24.05 9.75 -16.67
N LYS A 62 24.77 9.55 -17.79
CA LYS A 62 25.77 8.49 -17.92
C LYS A 62 26.88 8.64 -16.88
N THR A 63 27.37 9.86 -16.64
CA THR A 63 28.43 10.08 -15.65
C THR A 63 27.99 9.73 -14.22
N VAL A 64 26.72 9.97 -13.87
CA VAL A 64 26.17 9.60 -12.55
C VAL A 64 26.06 8.08 -12.43
N ALA A 65 25.60 7.39 -13.47
CA ALA A 65 25.51 5.93 -13.49
C ALA A 65 26.89 5.26 -13.34
N GLU A 66 27.88 5.69 -14.11
CA GLU A 66 29.25 5.16 -14.04
C GLU A 66 29.89 5.47 -12.68
N TYR A 67 29.64 6.66 -12.13
CA TYR A 67 30.11 7.05 -10.80
C TYR A 67 29.57 6.12 -9.71
N TYR A 68 28.25 5.93 -9.67
CA TYR A 68 27.61 5.04 -8.70
C TYR A 68 28.11 3.60 -8.85
N ALA A 69 28.15 3.09 -10.09
CA ALA A 69 28.62 1.75 -10.38
C ALA A 69 30.05 1.52 -9.90
N GLY A 70 30.96 2.47 -10.11
CA GLY A 70 32.33 2.40 -9.62
C GLY A 70 32.43 2.42 -8.10
N LYS A 71 31.66 3.29 -7.43
CA LYS A 71 31.68 3.45 -5.97
C LYS A 71 31.11 2.24 -5.23
N ARG A 72 30.00 1.68 -5.71
CA ARG A 72 29.33 0.50 -5.11
C ARG A 72 29.75 -0.83 -5.74
N ARG A 73 30.61 -0.81 -6.76
CA ARG A 73 31.08 -1.99 -7.52
C ARG A 73 29.93 -2.78 -8.15
N VAL A 74 28.94 -2.07 -8.69
CA VAL A 74 27.85 -2.68 -9.47
C VAL A 74 28.45 -3.21 -10.78
N PRO A 75 28.12 -4.45 -11.20
CA PRO A 75 28.65 -5.02 -12.45
C PRO A 75 28.36 -4.12 -13.66
N PRO A 76 29.34 -3.84 -14.55
CA PRO A 76 29.11 -3.01 -15.74
C PRO A 76 27.99 -3.52 -16.64
N ALA A 77 27.79 -4.84 -16.68
CA ALA A 77 26.71 -5.47 -17.44
C ALA A 77 25.30 -5.07 -16.94
N ASN A 78 25.18 -4.57 -15.70
CA ASN A 78 23.92 -4.12 -15.11
C ASN A 78 23.60 -2.65 -15.41
N ILE A 79 24.48 -1.93 -16.11
CA ILE A 79 24.23 -0.55 -16.55
C ILE A 79 23.44 -0.59 -17.86
N VAL A 80 22.24 -0.02 -17.86
CA VAL A 80 21.30 0.00 -18.97
C VAL A 80 21.14 1.43 -19.48
N ALA A 81 21.35 1.60 -20.77
CA ALA A 81 21.11 2.87 -21.45
C ALA A 81 19.70 2.89 -22.04
N VAL A 82 18.99 4.00 -21.88
CA VAL A 82 17.69 4.24 -22.52
C VAL A 82 17.68 5.56 -23.27
N GLU A 83 16.77 5.70 -24.22
CA GLU A 83 16.62 6.92 -25.04
C GLU A 83 15.23 7.51 -24.84
N VAL A 84 15.07 8.26 -23.73
CA VAL A 84 13.81 8.91 -23.35
C VAL A 84 13.95 10.43 -23.38
N THR A 85 12.83 11.15 -23.26
CA THR A 85 12.83 12.62 -23.18
C THR A 85 13.73 13.14 -22.05
N THR A 86 14.28 14.34 -22.22
CA THR A 86 15.04 15.07 -21.18
C THR A 86 14.13 15.94 -20.29
N SER A 87 12.83 15.97 -20.59
CA SER A 87 11.80 16.57 -19.72
C SER A 87 11.57 15.73 -18.47
N GLU A 88 11.10 16.36 -17.40
CA GLU A 88 10.68 15.65 -16.17
C GLU A 88 9.39 14.83 -16.36
N GLN A 89 8.68 15.03 -17.47
CA GLN A 89 7.46 14.30 -17.81
C GLN A 89 7.62 13.59 -19.14
N MET A 90 7.20 12.33 -19.20
CA MET A 90 7.21 11.51 -20.41
C MET A 90 5.81 11.02 -20.78
N SER A 91 5.57 10.80 -22.07
CA SER A 91 4.33 10.18 -22.53
C SER A 91 4.29 8.71 -22.09
N ARG A 92 3.07 8.15 -21.97
CA ARG A 92 2.89 6.72 -21.73
C ARG A 92 3.55 5.87 -22.82
N GLN A 93 3.43 6.30 -24.07
CA GLN A 93 4.03 5.63 -25.22
C GLN A 93 5.57 5.59 -25.13
N ASP A 94 6.21 6.70 -24.74
CA ASP A 94 7.66 6.73 -24.53
C ASP A 94 8.09 5.81 -23.39
N PHE A 95 7.26 5.69 -22.35
CA PHE A 95 7.51 4.78 -21.24
C PHE A 95 7.49 3.33 -21.72
N GLU A 96 6.41 2.93 -22.39
CA GLU A 96 6.18 1.56 -22.86
C GLU A 96 7.15 1.12 -23.96
N LYS A 97 7.57 2.04 -24.84
CA LYS A 97 8.45 1.72 -25.97
C LYS A 97 9.93 1.98 -25.68
N GLY A 98 10.24 3.02 -24.90
CA GLY A 98 11.60 3.54 -24.73
C GLY A 98 12.27 3.14 -23.41
N LEU A 99 11.49 3.03 -22.32
CA LEU A 99 12.04 2.76 -20.97
C LEU A 99 11.78 1.33 -20.52
N LEU A 100 10.53 0.88 -20.63
CA LEU A 100 10.07 -0.39 -20.07
C LEU A 100 10.80 -1.62 -20.66
N PRO A 101 10.98 -1.77 -21.99
CA PRO A 101 11.56 -2.99 -22.54
C PRO A 101 13.04 -3.20 -22.16
N PRO A 102 13.93 -2.18 -22.22
CA PRO A 102 15.31 -2.33 -21.75
C PRO A 102 15.42 -2.73 -20.28
N VAL A 103 14.57 -2.16 -19.41
CA VAL A 103 14.56 -2.47 -17.97
C VAL A 103 14.05 -3.89 -17.73
N ARG A 104 12.95 -4.29 -18.39
CA ARG A 104 12.38 -5.64 -18.32
C ARG A 104 13.40 -6.70 -18.75
N ASN A 105 14.05 -6.51 -19.89
CA ASN A 105 15.09 -7.42 -20.39
C ASN A 105 16.26 -7.58 -19.40
N ALA A 106 16.70 -6.48 -18.78
CA ALA A 106 17.78 -6.53 -17.79
C ALA A 106 17.36 -7.28 -16.52
N ALA A 107 16.13 -7.08 -16.05
CA ALA A 107 15.56 -7.77 -14.90
C ALA A 107 15.39 -9.28 -15.17
N GLU A 108 14.84 -9.65 -16.32
CA GLU A 108 14.69 -11.06 -16.71
C GLU A 108 16.04 -11.79 -16.79
N ARG A 109 17.08 -11.13 -17.34
CA ARG A 109 18.43 -11.68 -17.38
C ARG A 109 19.01 -11.95 -15.99
N LEU A 110 18.75 -11.09 -15.01
CA LEU A 110 19.19 -11.31 -13.62
C LEU A 110 18.36 -12.42 -12.96
N LYS A 111 17.04 -12.44 -13.15
CA LYS A 111 16.15 -13.49 -12.64
C LYS A 111 16.50 -14.87 -13.18
N ALA A 112 16.90 -14.97 -14.45
CA ALA A 112 17.39 -16.22 -15.06
C ALA A 112 18.64 -16.78 -14.36
N ARG A 113 19.36 -15.96 -13.59
CA ARG A 113 20.53 -16.36 -12.77
C ARG A 113 20.16 -16.58 -11.29
N GLY A 114 18.87 -16.55 -10.94
CA GLY A 114 18.40 -16.70 -9.56
C GLY A 114 18.54 -15.44 -8.70
N VAL A 115 18.77 -14.27 -9.32
CA VAL A 115 18.91 -12.98 -8.63
C VAL A 115 17.54 -12.29 -8.55
N THR A 116 17.26 -11.60 -7.43
CA THR A 116 16.09 -10.73 -7.28
C THR A 116 16.49 -9.30 -7.63
N PRO A 117 16.17 -8.79 -8.83
CA PRO A 117 16.66 -7.50 -9.28
C PRO A 117 15.95 -6.32 -8.57
N ALA A 118 16.69 -5.23 -8.42
CA ALA A 118 16.17 -3.91 -8.09
C ALA A 118 16.70 -2.88 -9.09
N VAL A 119 16.01 -1.75 -9.24
CA VAL A 119 16.32 -0.73 -10.24
C VAL A 119 16.75 0.56 -9.56
N LEU A 120 17.87 1.10 -10.01
CA LEU A 120 18.33 2.45 -9.69
C LEU A 120 18.21 3.31 -10.94
N LEU A 121 17.24 4.20 -10.96
CA LEU A 121 17.20 5.29 -11.95
C LEU A 121 18.23 6.35 -11.55
N VAL A 122 18.91 6.97 -12.50
CA VAL A 122 19.82 8.08 -12.19
C VAL A 122 19.34 9.40 -12.80
N TYR A 123 19.93 10.49 -12.33
CA TYR A 123 19.76 11.85 -12.86
C TYR A 123 19.51 11.86 -14.38
N GLY A 124 18.44 12.52 -14.82
CA GLY A 124 18.08 12.65 -16.24
C GLY A 124 17.06 11.64 -16.75
N ILE A 125 16.63 10.68 -15.92
CA ILE A 125 15.40 9.90 -16.17
C ILE A 125 14.18 10.72 -15.72
N PRO A 126 13.11 10.82 -16.54
CA PRO A 126 11.89 11.56 -16.19
C PRO A 126 11.30 11.15 -14.83
N LEU A 127 10.63 12.09 -14.16
CA LEU A 127 9.95 11.89 -12.88
C LEU A 127 8.55 11.28 -13.04
N LEU A 128 7.80 11.76 -14.03
CA LEU A 128 6.37 11.47 -14.20
C LEU A 128 6.11 10.80 -15.54
N VAL A 129 5.29 9.75 -15.52
CA VAL A 129 4.66 9.19 -16.73
C VAL A 129 3.22 9.71 -16.84
N ASN A 130 2.88 10.20 -18.03
CA ASN A 130 1.55 10.73 -18.32
C ASN A 130 0.49 9.62 -18.47
N ALA A 131 -0.78 10.02 -18.41
CA ALA A 131 -1.90 9.13 -18.68
C ALA A 131 -1.78 8.53 -20.09
N PRO A 132 -2.16 7.24 -20.30
CA PRO A 132 -2.43 6.73 -21.64
C PRO A 132 -3.56 7.53 -22.28
N ASP A 133 -3.52 7.61 -23.61
CA ASP A 133 -4.63 8.12 -24.40
C ASP A 133 -5.87 7.27 -24.17
N GLU A 134 -7.04 7.91 -24.15
CA GLU A 134 -8.31 7.21 -23.98
C GLU A 134 -8.70 6.46 -25.26
N THR A 135 -9.00 5.17 -25.13
CA THR A 135 -9.40 4.32 -26.24
C THR A 135 -10.92 4.10 -26.27
N ALA A 136 -11.44 3.59 -27.40
CA ALA A 136 -12.84 3.17 -27.47
C ALA A 136 -13.17 2.03 -26.48
N SER A 137 -12.18 1.17 -26.18
CA SER A 137 -12.31 0.10 -25.19
C SER A 137 -12.44 0.67 -23.77
N ASP A 138 -11.65 1.69 -23.43
CA ASP A 138 -11.78 2.39 -22.14
C ASP A 138 -13.19 2.94 -21.93
N LYS A 139 -13.74 3.60 -22.95
CA LYS A 139 -15.09 4.17 -22.88
C LYS A 139 -16.17 3.10 -22.76
N ALA A 140 -16.06 2.01 -23.51
CA ALA A 140 -16.99 0.89 -23.41
C ALA A 140 -16.96 0.26 -22.00
N PHE A 141 -15.78 0.17 -21.39
CA PHE A 141 -15.64 -0.34 -20.04
C PHE A 141 -16.21 0.62 -18.99
N GLN A 142 -16.03 1.93 -19.14
CA GLN A 142 -16.68 2.94 -18.30
C GLN A 142 -18.20 2.77 -18.33
N ASP A 143 -18.80 2.72 -19.52
CA ASP A 143 -20.24 2.55 -19.70
C ASP A 143 -20.74 1.25 -19.05
N LEU A 144 -20.01 0.14 -19.23
CA LEU A 144 -20.30 -1.14 -18.58
C LEU A 144 -20.27 -1.02 -17.04
N ALA A 145 -19.21 -0.44 -16.49
CA ALA A 145 -19.04 -0.31 -15.05
C ALA A 145 -20.16 0.54 -14.44
N SER A 146 -20.50 1.68 -15.06
CA SER A 146 -21.59 2.55 -14.60
C SER A 146 -22.96 1.87 -14.70
N ALA A 147 -23.20 1.09 -15.75
CA ALA A 147 -24.45 0.33 -15.90
C ALA A 147 -24.58 -0.75 -14.82
N ARG A 148 -23.52 -1.56 -14.62
CA ARG A 148 -23.51 -2.64 -13.62
C ARG A 148 -23.59 -2.11 -12.19
N ALA A 149 -22.90 -1.02 -11.87
CA ALA A 149 -22.98 -0.40 -10.55
C ALA A 149 -24.42 0.01 -10.18
N ARG A 150 -25.16 0.57 -11.15
CA ARG A 150 -26.58 0.94 -10.96
C ARG A 150 -27.48 -0.29 -10.83
N GLU A 151 -27.32 -1.26 -11.72
CA GLU A 151 -28.10 -2.51 -11.71
C GLU A 151 -27.98 -3.22 -10.35
N TYR A 152 -26.76 -3.39 -9.84
CA TYR A 152 -26.53 -4.08 -8.58
C TYR A 152 -26.93 -3.24 -7.36
N GLN A 153 -26.82 -1.91 -7.42
CA GLN A 153 -27.38 -1.04 -6.39
C GLN A 153 -28.90 -1.25 -6.25
N GLU A 154 -29.61 -1.33 -7.37
CA GLU A 154 -31.06 -1.57 -7.39
C GLU A 154 -31.40 -2.95 -6.84
N LEU A 155 -30.66 -3.98 -7.23
CA LEU A 155 -30.85 -5.34 -6.74
C LEU A 155 -30.64 -5.42 -5.21
N VAL A 156 -29.57 -4.81 -4.69
CA VAL A 156 -29.34 -4.72 -3.23
C VAL A 156 -30.52 -4.01 -2.55
N LEU A 157 -30.97 -2.88 -3.09
CA LEU A 157 -32.08 -2.13 -2.51
C LEU A 157 -33.39 -2.93 -2.49
N GLN A 158 -33.69 -3.70 -3.54
CA GLN A 158 -34.86 -4.57 -3.60
C GLN A 158 -34.80 -5.66 -2.52
N MET A 159 -33.66 -6.33 -2.40
CA MET A 159 -33.45 -7.39 -1.39
C MET A 159 -33.49 -6.83 0.04
N VAL A 160 -32.93 -5.65 0.28
CA VAL A 160 -32.98 -4.96 1.58
C VAL A 160 -34.41 -4.59 1.95
N ARG A 161 -35.23 -4.14 1.00
CA ARG A 161 -36.65 -3.85 1.24
C ARG A 161 -37.46 -5.11 1.56
N GLU A 162 -37.16 -6.22 0.90
CA GLU A 162 -37.76 -7.51 1.23
C GLU A 162 -37.37 -7.97 2.64
N LEU A 163 -36.10 -7.80 3.00
CA LEU A 163 -35.58 -8.10 4.33
C LEU A 163 -36.29 -7.25 5.40
N ASP A 164 -36.40 -5.94 5.19
CA ASP A 164 -37.11 -5.02 6.08
C ASP A 164 -38.57 -5.44 6.28
N ARG A 165 -39.27 -5.85 5.20
CA ARG A 165 -40.65 -6.34 5.28
C ARG A 165 -40.77 -7.62 6.10
N LEU A 166 -39.85 -8.57 5.94
CA LEU A 166 -39.86 -9.83 6.71
C LEU A 166 -39.56 -9.60 8.20
N LEU A 167 -38.74 -8.58 8.51
CA LEU A 167 -38.32 -8.25 9.86
C LEU A 167 -39.26 -7.25 10.56
N GLY A 168 -40.24 -6.70 9.85
CA GLY A 168 -41.15 -5.67 10.38
C GLY A 168 -40.45 -4.34 10.66
N ILE A 169 -39.35 -4.05 9.97
CA ILE A 169 -38.60 -2.80 10.12
C ILE A 169 -39.38 -1.69 9.40
N PRO A 170 -39.74 -0.58 10.07
CA PRO A 170 -40.43 0.53 9.42
C PRO A 170 -39.57 1.09 8.27
N GLY A 171 -40.10 1.03 7.05
CA GLY A 171 -39.47 1.64 5.89
C GLY A 171 -39.54 3.19 5.95
N PRO A 172 -38.68 3.91 5.20
CA PRO A 172 -38.90 5.33 4.96
C PRO A 172 -40.28 5.55 4.32
N SER A 173 -40.98 6.62 4.70
CA SER A 173 -42.36 6.87 4.26
C SER A 173 -42.52 6.82 2.74
N ASP A 174 -43.58 6.14 2.30
CA ASP A 174 -43.81 5.61 0.95
C ASP A 174 -43.93 6.66 -0.19
N LYS A 175 -43.66 7.94 0.11
CA LYS A 175 -43.69 9.04 -0.89
C LYS A 175 -42.34 9.27 -1.58
N SER A 176 -41.23 8.73 -1.06
CA SER A 176 -39.90 8.79 -1.71
C SER A 176 -39.46 7.48 -2.38
N SER A 177 -40.26 6.42 -2.28
CA SER A 177 -39.85 5.02 -2.46
C SER A 177 -39.85 4.49 -3.90
N ARG A 178 -40.37 5.25 -4.88
CA ARG A 178 -40.61 4.79 -6.27
C ARG A 178 -39.59 5.24 -7.33
N ARG A 179 -38.50 5.95 -6.99
CA ARG A 179 -37.52 6.41 -8.01
C ARG A 179 -36.06 6.10 -7.67
N LEU A 180 -35.29 5.90 -8.74
CA LEU A 180 -33.83 5.69 -8.90
C LEU A 180 -32.90 6.74 -8.22
N THR A 181 -33.39 7.50 -7.23
CA THR A 181 -32.76 8.74 -6.76
C THR A 181 -32.08 8.63 -5.39
N ILE A 182 -31.98 7.45 -4.78
CA ILE A 182 -31.30 7.28 -3.49
C ILE A 182 -29.78 7.22 -3.74
N PRO A 183 -28.97 8.12 -3.14
CA PRO A 183 -27.53 8.07 -3.30
C PRO A 183 -26.92 6.75 -2.79
N PRO A 184 -25.85 6.22 -3.40
CA PRO A 184 -25.18 4.98 -2.98
C PRO A 184 -24.89 4.93 -1.48
N ALA A 185 -24.43 6.06 -0.94
CA ALA A 185 -24.25 6.35 0.48
C ALA A 185 -25.39 5.91 1.40
N GLN A 186 -26.61 6.27 1.00
CA GLN A 186 -27.80 6.06 1.79
C GLN A 186 -28.28 4.62 1.64
N VAL A 187 -28.16 4.04 0.43
CA VAL A 187 -28.40 2.61 0.21
C VAL A 187 -27.47 1.77 1.08
N TRP A 188 -26.19 2.14 1.19
CA TRP A 188 -25.23 1.45 2.05
C TRP A 188 -25.65 1.48 3.53
N LYS A 189 -26.00 2.66 4.08
CA LYS A 189 -26.48 2.78 5.47
C LYS A 189 -27.75 1.97 5.74
N MET A 190 -28.68 1.95 4.78
CA MET A 190 -29.89 1.13 4.88
C MET A 190 -29.51 -0.35 4.91
N THR A 191 -28.59 -0.77 4.04
CA THR A 191 -28.10 -2.15 3.94
C THR A 191 -27.44 -2.61 5.23
N GLU A 192 -26.48 -1.84 5.79
CA GLU A 192 -25.82 -2.15 7.07
C GLU A 192 -26.86 -2.36 8.18
N ARG A 193 -27.78 -1.42 8.34
CA ARG A 193 -28.85 -1.50 9.34
C ARG A 193 -29.69 -2.77 9.17
N SER A 194 -30.20 -3.05 7.97
CA SER A 194 -31.09 -4.20 7.75
C SER A 194 -30.37 -5.54 7.96
N LEU A 195 -29.07 -5.61 7.62
CA LEU A 195 -28.24 -6.78 7.89
C LEU A 195 -28.02 -7.02 9.39
N ASP A 196 -27.75 -5.96 10.16
CA ASP A 196 -27.61 -6.06 11.63
C ASP A 196 -28.88 -6.60 12.28
N TRP A 197 -30.04 -6.09 11.86
CA TRP A 197 -31.34 -6.58 12.33
C TRP A 197 -31.59 -8.04 11.93
N ALA A 198 -31.23 -8.43 10.71
CA ALA A 198 -31.35 -9.81 10.25
C ALA A 198 -30.51 -10.77 11.11
N MET A 199 -29.25 -10.39 11.40
CA MET A 199 -28.37 -11.16 12.27
C MET A 199 -28.94 -11.31 13.68
N GLN A 200 -29.45 -10.22 14.27
CA GLN A 200 -30.10 -10.26 15.58
C GLN A 200 -31.36 -11.13 15.58
N TYR A 201 -32.20 -11.03 14.54
CA TYR A 201 -33.44 -11.80 14.42
C TYR A 201 -33.17 -13.31 14.32
N LEU A 202 -32.21 -13.70 13.47
CA LEU A 202 -31.83 -15.09 13.31
C LEU A 202 -31.20 -15.65 14.61
N GLY A 203 -30.48 -14.83 15.37
CA GLY A 203 -29.77 -15.21 16.60
C GLY A 203 -30.66 -15.54 17.81
N LYS A 204 -31.95 -15.19 17.78
CA LYS A 204 -32.91 -15.47 18.88
C LYS A 204 -33.24 -16.96 18.97
N GLU A 205 -33.02 -17.58 20.12
CA GLU A 205 -33.36 -18.98 20.40
C GLU A 205 -34.88 -19.18 20.59
N GLY A 206 -35.39 -20.38 20.29
CA GLY A 206 -36.80 -20.74 20.52
C GLY A 206 -37.80 -20.20 19.49
N ALA A 207 -37.55 -20.40 18.19
CA ALA A 207 -38.51 -20.01 17.15
C ALA A 207 -39.83 -20.79 17.30
N ARG A 208 -40.95 -20.07 17.34
CA ARG A 208 -42.28 -20.70 17.25
C ARG A 208 -42.39 -21.45 15.92
N GLU A 209 -43.17 -22.53 15.87
CA GLU A 209 -43.25 -23.38 14.67
C GLU A 209 -43.66 -22.60 13.40
N GLY A 210 -44.51 -21.58 13.55
CA GLY A 210 -44.90 -20.66 12.47
C GLY A 210 -43.83 -19.63 12.03
N GLU A 211 -42.74 -19.44 12.78
CA GLU A 211 -41.66 -18.51 12.45
C GLU A 211 -40.54 -19.15 11.61
N LYS A 212 -40.48 -20.49 11.58
CA LYS A 212 -39.45 -21.24 10.83
C LYS A 212 -39.38 -20.84 9.35
N PRO A 213 -40.50 -20.69 8.59
CA PRO A 213 -40.44 -20.28 7.19
C PRO A 213 -39.87 -18.88 6.97
N THR A 214 -40.17 -17.94 7.87
CA THR A 214 -39.66 -16.56 7.82
C THR A 214 -38.15 -16.54 8.10
N LYS A 215 -37.69 -17.28 9.11
CA LYS A 215 -36.24 -17.41 9.40
C LYS A 215 -35.46 -17.99 8.21
N VAL A 216 -36.01 -18.99 7.51
CA VAL A 216 -35.38 -19.55 6.30
C VAL A 216 -35.28 -18.51 5.19
N LYS A 217 -36.33 -17.71 4.94
CA LYS A 217 -36.30 -16.63 3.95
C LYS A 217 -35.28 -15.54 4.31
N VAL A 218 -35.25 -15.12 5.57
CA VAL A 218 -34.27 -14.14 6.07
C VAL A 218 -32.84 -14.65 5.89
N LEU A 219 -32.57 -15.92 6.24
CA LEU A 219 -31.26 -16.54 6.00
C LEU A 219 -30.92 -16.58 4.51
N SER A 220 -31.86 -16.98 3.65
CA SER A 220 -31.63 -17.04 2.21
C SER A 220 -31.29 -15.66 1.63
N LEU A 221 -31.95 -14.58 2.06
CA LEU A 221 -31.64 -13.23 1.62
C LEU A 221 -30.29 -12.77 2.16
N LEU A 222 -29.99 -13.07 3.42
CA LEU A 222 -28.70 -12.75 4.03
C LEU A 222 -27.54 -13.41 3.27
N ILE A 223 -27.64 -14.71 2.95
CA ILE A 223 -26.63 -15.44 2.17
C ILE A 223 -26.49 -14.84 0.76
N ARG A 224 -27.59 -14.50 0.08
CA ARG A 224 -27.50 -13.88 -1.25
C ARG A 224 -26.86 -12.48 -1.19
N LEU A 225 -27.17 -11.70 -0.16
CA LEU A 225 -26.62 -10.35 0.02
C LEU A 225 -25.13 -10.39 0.37
N ARG A 226 -24.70 -11.29 1.27
CA ARG A 226 -23.36 -11.34 1.86
C ARG A 226 -22.45 -12.44 1.32
N GLY A 227 -22.98 -13.32 0.47
CA GLY A 227 -22.28 -14.49 -0.04
C GLY A 227 -21.93 -15.46 1.08
N THR A 228 -20.71 -15.94 1.05
CA THR A 228 -20.17 -16.98 1.95
C THR A 228 -19.29 -16.36 3.05
N SER A 229 -19.61 -15.13 3.47
CA SER A 229 -18.87 -14.43 4.54
C SER A 229 -18.81 -15.29 5.82
N PRO A 230 -17.73 -15.20 6.61
CA PRO A 230 -17.58 -15.99 7.84
C PRO A 230 -18.80 -15.90 8.76
N GLU A 231 -19.42 -14.73 8.86
CA GLU A 231 -20.59 -14.46 9.69
C GLU A 231 -21.84 -15.17 9.14
N ALA A 232 -22.10 -15.04 7.83
CA ALA A 232 -23.23 -15.70 7.17
C ALA A 232 -23.09 -17.23 7.27
N ARG A 233 -21.86 -17.74 7.15
CA ARG A 233 -21.54 -19.15 7.28
C ARG A 233 -21.74 -19.67 8.71
N ALA A 234 -21.17 -18.99 9.71
CA ALA A 234 -21.35 -19.36 11.11
C ALA A 234 -22.84 -19.40 11.48
N MET A 235 -23.62 -18.49 10.91
CA MET A 235 -25.06 -18.45 11.11
C MET A 235 -25.81 -19.60 10.43
N ALA A 236 -25.44 -19.92 9.19
CA ALA A 236 -25.97 -21.07 8.47
C ALA A 236 -25.66 -22.38 9.22
N GLU A 237 -24.43 -22.59 9.67
CA GLU A 237 -24.01 -23.77 10.46
C GLU A 237 -24.78 -23.90 11.78
N ARG A 238 -25.04 -22.79 12.48
CA ARG A 238 -25.85 -22.78 13.71
C ARG A 238 -27.28 -23.24 13.46
N MET A 239 -27.89 -22.81 12.35
CA MET A 239 -29.26 -23.23 12.00
C MET A 239 -29.32 -24.64 11.39
N ALA A 240 -28.23 -25.11 10.78
CA ALA A 240 -28.08 -26.46 10.24
C ALA A 240 -28.08 -27.57 11.30
N LYS A 241 -28.01 -27.23 12.60
CA LYS A 241 -28.23 -28.18 13.71
C LYS A 241 -29.66 -28.75 13.75
N GLY A 242 -30.52 -28.39 12.78
CA GLY A 242 -31.79 -29.03 12.42
C GLY A 242 -31.68 -30.25 11.49
N SER A 243 -32.74 -30.49 10.70
CA SER A 243 -33.03 -31.75 9.99
C SER A 243 -32.01 -32.11 8.88
N ALA A 244 -31.95 -33.38 8.48
CA ALA A 244 -30.94 -33.92 7.56
C ALA A 244 -30.89 -33.22 6.17
N LYS A 245 -32.03 -32.74 5.67
CA LYS A 245 -32.15 -32.05 4.39
C LYS A 245 -31.53 -30.64 4.39
N GLU A 246 -31.45 -30.02 5.57
CA GLU A 246 -30.82 -28.71 5.79
C GLU A 246 -29.29 -28.82 5.93
N ARG A 247 -28.79 -29.99 6.38
CA ARG A 247 -27.36 -30.31 6.40
C ARG A 247 -26.81 -30.52 4.99
N GLU A 248 -27.56 -31.17 4.11
CA GLU A 248 -27.16 -31.46 2.73
C GLU A 248 -26.99 -30.18 1.88
N LEU A 249 -27.80 -29.14 2.14
CA LEU A 249 -27.69 -27.82 1.49
C LEU A 249 -26.43 -27.03 1.92
N ILE A 250 -25.89 -27.32 3.11
CA ILE A 250 -24.79 -26.57 3.76
C ILE A 250 -23.46 -27.36 3.73
N GLN A 251 -23.52 -28.70 3.65
CA GLN A 251 -22.37 -29.62 3.74
C GLN A 251 -21.80 -30.10 2.39
N SER A 252 -22.02 -29.41 1.27
CA SER A 252 -21.22 -29.72 0.08
C SER A 252 -19.77 -29.26 0.36
N GLN A 253 -18.90 -30.23 0.68
CA GLN A 253 -17.46 -30.02 0.88
C GLN A 253 -16.82 -29.28 -0.32
N GLU A 254 -17.44 -29.38 -1.49
CA GLU A 254 -17.08 -28.63 -2.70
C GLU A 254 -17.20 -27.10 -2.50
N LEU A 255 -18.31 -26.57 -1.96
CA LEU A 255 -18.50 -25.12 -1.81
C LEU A 255 -17.42 -24.46 -0.93
N LEU A 256 -16.93 -25.15 0.10
CA LEU A 256 -15.89 -24.63 1.00
C LEU A 256 -14.52 -24.55 0.30
N GLY A 257 -14.16 -25.58 -0.46
CA GLY A 257 -12.95 -25.59 -1.29
C GLY A 257 -13.00 -24.49 -2.34
N TRP A 258 -14.12 -24.37 -3.07
CA TRP A 258 -14.32 -23.33 -4.08
C TRP A 258 -14.24 -21.91 -3.49
N ASN A 259 -14.79 -21.66 -2.30
CA ASN A 259 -14.69 -20.34 -1.66
C ASN A 259 -13.26 -19.94 -1.28
N ALA A 260 -12.47 -20.88 -0.73
CA ALA A 260 -11.09 -20.61 -0.37
C ALA A 260 -10.23 -20.33 -1.61
N VAL A 261 -10.41 -21.14 -2.68
CA VAL A 261 -9.72 -20.96 -3.97
C VAL A 261 -10.11 -19.63 -4.62
N MET A 262 -11.40 -19.28 -4.64
CA MET A 262 -11.88 -18.03 -5.24
C MET A 262 -11.42 -16.81 -4.43
N ARG A 263 -11.40 -16.87 -3.10
CA ARG A 263 -10.84 -15.79 -2.27
C ARG A 263 -9.35 -15.62 -2.49
N GLN A 264 -8.59 -16.71 -2.53
CA GLN A 264 -7.18 -16.64 -2.86
C GLN A 264 -6.97 -15.99 -4.23
N GLY A 265 -7.73 -16.39 -5.25
CA GLY A 265 -7.69 -15.77 -6.57
C GLY A 265 -8.03 -14.27 -6.54
N LEU A 266 -9.02 -13.86 -5.74
CA LEU A 266 -9.36 -12.44 -5.55
C LEU A 266 -8.27 -11.66 -4.80
N ASP A 267 -7.64 -12.26 -3.79
CA ASP A 267 -6.53 -11.67 -3.05
C ASP A 267 -5.27 -11.56 -3.92
N GLU A 268 -5.04 -12.48 -4.85
CA GLU A 268 -4.00 -12.37 -5.88
C GLU A 268 -4.33 -11.23 -6.87
N GLN A 269 -5.59 -11.16 -7.32
CA GLN A 269 -6.07 -10.13 -8.25
C GLN A 269 -6.00 -8.70 -7.68
N MET A 270 -5.99 -8.51 -6.35
CA MET A 270 -5.85 -7.16 -5.79
C MET A 270 -4.51 -6.50 -6.17
N PHE A 271 -3.48 -7.29 -6.48
CA PHE A 271 -2.18 -6.80 -6.94
C PHE A 271 -2.12 -6.50 -8.45
N THR A 272 -3.12 -6.92 -9.23
CA THR A 272 -3.31 -6.51 -10.62
C THR A 272 -4.39 -5.44 -10.77
N GLY A 273 -5.31 -5.32 -9.81
CA GLY A 273 -6.44 -4.39 -9.85
C GLY A 273 -7.58 -4.87 -10.75
N ILE A 274 -8.50 -3.96 -11.06
CA ILE A 274 -9.67 -4.23 -11.92
C ILE A 274 -9.28 -4.02 -13.37
N LEU A 275 -9.26 -5.11 -14.15
CA LEU A 275 -8.96 -5.11 -15.58
C LEU A 275 -10.25 -5.20 -16.41
N PRO A 276 -10.42 -4.40 -17.48
CA PRO A 276 -11.59 -4.48 -18.36
C PRO A 276 -11.85 -5.89 -18.90
N GLU A 277 -10.78 -6.61 -19.26
CA GLU A 277 -10.85 -7.91 -19.94
C GLU A 277 -11.37 -9.02 -19.02
N THR A 278 -11.08 -8.95 -17.72
CA THR A 278 -11.45 -9.97 -16.73
C THR A 278 -12.55 -9.50 -15.77
N ALA A 279 -13.04 -8.27 -15.90
CA ALA A 279 -13.93 -7.66 -14.91
C ALA A 279 -15.24 -8.44 -14.70
N LEU A 280 -15.83 -9.01 -15.74
CA LEU A 280 -17.06 -9.81 -15.63
C LEU A 280 -16.82 -11.11 -14.85
N GLU A 281 -15.69 -11.78 -15.08
CA GLU A 281 -15.31 -13.01 -14.39
C GLU A 281 -14.98 -12.71 -12.92
N THR A 282 -14.20 -11.66 -12.66
CA THR A 282 -13.89 -11.19 -11.30
C THR A 282 -15.17 -10.79 -10.56
N ALA A 283 -16.09 -10.05 -11.19
CA ALA A 283 -17.37 -9.69 -10.59
C ALA A 283 -18.20 -10.92 -10.17
N ALA A 284 -18.24 -11.95 -11.02
CA ALA A 284 -18.92 -13.20 -10.70
C ALA A 284 -18.25 -13.93 -9.52
N ALA A 285 -16.91 -13.94 -9.46
CA ALA A 285 -16.16 -14.49 -8.33
C ALA A 285 -16.41 -13.71 -7.02
N VAL A 286 -16.42 -12.37 -7.09
CA VAL A 286 -16.76 -11.50 -5.97
C VAL A 286 -18.18 -11.77 -5.50
N ARG A 287 -19.16 -11.91 -6.39
CA ARG A 287 -20.55 -12.23 -6.02
C ARG A 287 -20.63 -13.56 -5.26
N PHE A 288 -19.88 -14.56 -5.69
CA PHE A 288 -19.88 -15.85 -5.00
C PHE A 288 -19.31 -15.74 -3.58
N SER A 289 -18.19 -15.02 -3.42
CA SER A 289 -17.50 -14.84 -2.13
C SER A 289 -18.22 -13.89 -1.16
N ALA A 290 -18.70 -12.75 -1.67
CA ALA A 290 -19.15 -11.58 -0.91
C ALA A 290 -20.60 -11.17 -1.23
N GLY A 291 -21.31 -11.96 -2.04
CA GLY A 291 -22.72 -11.74 -2.37
C GLY A 291 -22.95 -10.60 -3.33
N VAL A 292 -24.24 -10.29 -3.54
CA VAL A 292 -24.67 -9.18 -4.39
C VAL A 292 -24.10 -7.84 -3.92
N ILE A 293 -23.89 -7.67 -2.62
CA ILE A 293 -23.27 -6.47 -2.06
C ILE A 293 -21.81 -6.34 -2.53
N GLY A 294 -21.04 -7.44 -2.47
CA GLY A 294 -19.67 -7.43 -2.96
C GLY A 294 -19.57 -7.10 -4.44
N GLU A 295 -20.45 -7.68 -5.28
CA GLU A 295 -20.46 -7.37 -6.72
C GLU A 295 -20.85 -5.91 -6.99
N TRP A 296 -21.81 -5.36 -6.24
CA TRP A 296 -22.12 -3.94 -6.30
C TRP A 296 -20.90 -3.07 -5.97
N GLN A 297 -20.19 -3.38 -4.87
CA GLN A 297 -18.98 -2.65 -4.48
C GLN A 297 -17.87 -2.74 -5.53
N PHE A 298 -17.68 -3.93 -6.13
CA PHE A 298 -16.73 -4.13 -7.22
C PHE A 298 -17.04 -3.19 -8.40
N TRP A 299 -18.28 -3.17 -8.89
CA TRP A 299 -18.66 -2.32 -10.02
C TRP A 299 -18.66 -0.83 -9.67
N ALA A 300 -19.08 -0.45 -8.45
CA ALA A 300 -19.00 0.93 -7.98
C ALA A 300 -17.54 1.43 -7.90
N LYS A 301 -16.62 0.57 -7.48
CA LYS A 301 -15.18 0.85 -7.50
C LYS A 301 -14.65 0.96 -8.93
N ALA A 302 -15.02 0.04 -9.81
CA ALA A 302 -14.65 0.10 -11.24
C ALA A 302 -15.15 1.40 -11.87
N GLN A 303 -16.42 1.76 -11.64
CA GLN A 303 -17.00 3.02 -12.11
C GLN A 303 -16.18 4.22 -11.63
N THR A 304 -15.89 4.28 -10.33
CA THR A 304 -15.12 5.40 -9.73
C THR A 304 -13.72 5.52 -10.34
N LEU A 305 -13.04 4.38 -10.53
CA LEU A 305 -11.68 4.34 -11.05
C LEU A 305 -11.60 4.77 -12.52
N TYR A 306 -12.60 4.41 -13.33
CA TYR A 306 -12.55 4.59 -14.78
C TYR A 306 -13.30 5.82 -15.29
N GLU A 307 -14.32 6.35 -14.58
CA GLU A 307 -15.03 7.58 -15.00
C GLU A 307 -14.19 8.87 -14.81
N LYS A 308 -13.31 8.90 -13.80
CA LYS A 308 -12.39 10.03 -13.54
C LYS A 308 -10.97 9.51 -13.29
N PRO A 309 -10.35 8.91 -14.31
CA PRO A 309 -9.20 8.05 -14.08
C PRO A 309 -7.96 8.89 -13.77
N ARG A 310 -7.36 8.62 -12.60
CA ARG A 310 -6.05 9.16 -12.24
C ARG A 310 -4.98 8.22 -12.77
N LYS A 311 -4.52 8.45 -14.00
CA LYS A 311 -3.58 7.57 -14.71
C LYS A 311 -2.14 8.10 -14.76
N LEU A 312 -1.86 9.16 -13.98
CA LEU A 312 -0.50 9.69 -13.78
C LEU A 312 0.21 8.84 -12.72
N ALA A 313 1.50 8.59 -12.91
CA ALA A 313 2.32 7.90 -11.92
C ALA A 313 3.77 8.41 -11.96
N ALA A 314 4.50 8.23 -10.86
CA ALA A 314 5.95 8.34 -10.87
C ALA A 314 6.53 7.24 -11.75
N VAL A 315 7.54 7.57 -12.55
CA VAL A 315 8.26 6.58 -13.37
C VAL A 315 8.81 5.44 -12.52
N ASP A 316 9.35 5.74 -11.33
CA ASP A 316 9.87 4.76 -10.38
C ASP A 316 8.77 3.79 -9.91
N SER A 317 7.63 4.34 -9.51
CA SER A 317 6.50 3.59 -8.99
C SER A 317 5.84 2.75 -10.08
N GLU A 318 5.79 3.25 -11.31
CA GLU A 318 5.28 2.53 -12.47
C GLU A 318 6.20 1.37 -12.88
N LEU A 319 7.52 1.58 -12.83
CA LEU A 319 8.49 0.50 -13.08
C LEU A 319 8.44 -0.62 -12.04
N THR A 320 7.83 -0.39 -10.87
CA THR A 320 7.64 -1.45 -9.88
C THR A 320 6.78 -2.59 -10.43
N VAL A 321 5.82 -2.30 -11.33
CA VAL A 321 4.96 -3.29 -11.97
C VAL A 321 5.44 -3.68 -13.37
N ALA A 322 6.67 -3.34 -13.73
CA ALA A 322 7.23 -3.51 -15.07
C ALA A 322 7.26 -4.95 -15.59
N LEU A 323 7.23 -5.96 -14.72
CA LEU A 323 7.27 -7.38 -15.13
C LEU A 323 5.88 -8.00 -15.32
N ARG A 324 4.81 -7.23 -15.14
CA ARG A 324 3.44 -7.68 -15.40
C ARG A 324 3.07 -7.43 -16.86
N ASP A 325 2.27 -8.33 -17.41
CA ASP A 325 1.72 -8.18 -18.76
C ASP A 325 0.52 -7.25 -18.77
N ALA A 326 -0.34 -7.33 -17.74
CA ALA A 326 -1.51 -6.47 -17.58
C ALA A 326 -1.68 -6.06 -16.11
N TYR A 327 -2.10 -4.81 -15.90
CA TYR A 327 -2.42 -4.26 -14.59
C TYR A 327 -3.33 -3.03 -14.73
N GLN A 328 -4.06 -2.70 -13.66
CA GLN A 328 -4.89 -1.51 -13.56
C GLN A 328 -4.00 -0.27 -13.53
N VAL A 329 -4.01 0.50 -14.62
CA VAL A 329 -3.32 1.80 -14.73
C VAL A 329 -3.97 2.92 -13.91
N PRO A 330 -5.30 3.09 -13.83
CA PRO A 330 -5.87 4.16 -13.01
C PRO A 330 -5.73 3.85 -11.51
N GLY A 331 -5.44 4.87 -10.71
CA GLY A 331 -5.31 4.72 -9.26
C GLY A 331 -3.99 4.06 -8.89
N TRP A 332 -3.99 3.35 -7.76
CA TRP A 332 -2.79 2.68 -7.24
C TRP A 332 -3.02 1.20 -7.00
N LEU A 333 -1.92 0.46 -6.91
CA LEU A 333 -1.90 -0.95 -6.54
C LEU A 333 -1.22 -1.13 -5.18
N PRO A 334 -1.61 -2.15 -4.39
CA PRO A 334 -0.89 -2.53 -3.18
C PRO A 334 0.57 -2.86 -3.48
N ASN A 335 1.49 -2.37 -2.66
CA ASN A 335 2.89 -2.71 -2.76
C ASN A 335 3.13 -4.15 -2.25
N PRO A 336 3.55 -5.13 -3.08
CA PRO A 336 3.73 -6.51 -2.64
C PRO A 336 4.91 -6.72 -1.68
N PHE A 337 5.84 -5.77 -1.59
CA PHE A 337 6.96 -5.83 -0.65
C PHE A 337 6.60 -5.33 0.75
N ASN A 338 5.45 -4.65 0.90
CA ASN A 338 5.01 -4.13 2.19
C ASN A 338 4.85 -5.27 3.21
N PHE A 339 5.32 -5.06 4.45
CA PHE A 339 5.31 -6.10 5.47
C PHE A 339 3.91 -6.59 5.83
N ALA A 340 2.86 -5.78 5.60
CA ALA A 340 1.47 -6.16 5.83
C ALA A 340 1.05 -7.41 5.04
N TYR A 341 1.75 -7.73 3.94
CA TYR A 341 1.43 -8.83 3.04
C TYR A 341 2.34 -10.06 3.22
N ASP A 342 3.29 -10.06 4.16
CA ASP A 342 4.24 -11.17 4.33
C ASP A 342 3.60 -12.52 4.64
N ARG A 343 2.42 -12.49 5.28
CA ARG A 343 1.69 -13.70 5.68
C ARG A 343 0.83 -14.28 4.55
N LEU A 344 0.71 -13.59 3.40
CA LEU A 344 -0.06 -14.10 2.27
C LEU A 344 0.69 -15.27 1.60
N PRO A 345 0.04 -16.42 1.36
CA PRO A 345 0.73 -17.63 0.91
C PRO A 345 1.33 -17.51 -0.50
N PHE A 346 0.75 -16.67 -1.36
CA PHE A 346 1.15 -16.45 -2.77
C PHE A 346 2.02 -15.20 -2.97
N ILE A 347 2.42 -14.51 -1.90
CA ILE A 347 3.09 -13.21 -2.02
C ILE A 347 4.44 -13.31 -2.71
N LYS A 348 5.09 -14.47 -2.65
CA LYS A 348 6.38 -14.71 -3.29
C LYS A 348 6.28 -14.63 -4.81
N GLU A 349 5.24 -15.22 -5.38
CA GLU A 349 4.96 -15.22 -6.82
C GLU A 349 4.64 -13.80 -7.30
N ILE A 350 3.87 -13.05 -6.52
CA ILE A 350 3.55 -11.64 -6.77
C ILE A 350 4.82 -10.77 -6.72
N ARG A 351 5.72 -10.98 -5.75
CA ARG A 351 7.00 -10.27 -5.63
C ARG A 351 7.94 -10.58 -6.77
N GLN A 352 7.94 -11.80 -7.31
CA GLN A 352 8.74 -12.13 -8.49
C GLN A 352 8.31 -11.32 -9.72
N GLN A 353 7.08 -10.84 -9.79
CA GLN A 353 6.58 -10.00 -10.87
C GLN A 353 6.68 -8.49 -10.57
N ALA A 354 7.45 -8.10 -9.55
CA ALA A 354 7.65 -6.72 -9.16
C ALA A 354 9.13 -6.37 -8.99
N LEU A 355 9.46 -5.09 -9.10
CA LEU A 355 10.82 -4.56 -8.95
C LEU A 355 10.84 -3.51 -7.85
N MET A 356 11.80 -3.56 -6.93
CA MET A 356 12.06 -2.41 -6.07
C MET A 356 12.79 -1.34 -6.90
N VAL A 357 12.29 -0.10 -6.89
CA VAL A 357 12.82 1.01 -7.70
C VAL A 357 13.03 2.26 -6.85
N CYS A 358 14.21 2.87 -6.96
CA CYS A 358 14.43 4.24 -6.50
C CYS A 358 15.32 5.00 -7.46
N ARG A 359 15.63 6.25 -7.12
CA ARG A 359 16.50 7.10 -7.92
C ARG A 359 17.64 7.74 -7.16
N LEU A 360 18.77 7.89 -7.86
CA LEU A 360 19.87 8.77 -7.50
C LEU A 360 19.77 10.04 -8.36
N ASP A 361 19.05 11.02 -7.85
CA ASP A 361 18.68 12.24 -8.58
C ASP A 361 18.76 13.46 -7.64
N GLY A 362 18.64 14.65 -8.19
CA GLY A 362 18.70 15.89 -7.45
C GLY A 362 18.68 17.11 -8.35
N PRO A 363 18.89 18.30 -7.79
CA PRO A 363 18.91 19.54 -8.57
C PRO A 363 20.04 19.59 -9.60
N SER A 364 21.13 18.85 -9.36
CA SER A 364 22.29 18.75 -10.24
C SER A 364 22.93 17.35 -10.16
N PRO A 365 23.71 16.93 -11.18
CA PRO A 365 24.44 15.66 -11.13
C PRO A 365 25.48 15.61 -10.02
N GLU A 366 26.04 16.75 -9.59
CA GLU A 366 26.96 16.83 -8.45
C GLU A 366 26.26 16.48 -7.15
N ILE A 367 25.04 16.99 -6.93
CA ILE A 367 24.24 16.62 -5.75
C ILE A 367 23.91 15.13 -5.79
N ALA A 368 23.52 14.59 -6.95
CA ALA A 368 23.26 13.15 -7.08
C ALA A 368 24.50 12.30 -6.70
N LYS A 369 25.71 12.70 -7.14
CA LYS A 369 26.97 12.04 -6.77
C LYS A 369 27.29 12.20 -5.27
N ARG A 370 27.04 13.39 -4.70
CA ARG A 370 27.22 13.67 -3.26
C ARG A 370 26.40 12.71 -2.39
N LEU A 371 25.16 12.38 -2.77
CA LEU A 371 24.33 11.46 -1.97
C LEU A 371 25.03 10.11 -1.75
N VAL A 372 25.76 9.63 -2.75
CA VAL A 372 26.54 8.38 -2.69
C VAL A 372 27.75 8.53 -1.75
N ASP A 373 28.48 9.63 -1.88
CA ASP A 373 29.66 9.88 -1.06
C ASP A 373 29.29 10.05 0.42
N ASP A 374 28.20 10.77 0.70
CA ASP A 374 27.69 10.95 2.05
C ASP A 374 27.19 9.63 2.64
N ALA A 375 26.49 8.80 1.85
CA ALA A 375 26.08 7.46 2.28
C ALA A 375 27.30 6.58 2.64
N LEU A 376 28.30 6.51 1.76
CA LEU A 376 29.50 5.69 1.96
C LEU A 376 30.36 6.18 3.13
N GLU A 377 30.49 7.49 3.30
CA GLU A 377 31.25 8.05 4.42
C GLU A 377 30.55 7.76 5.75
N THR A 378 29.24 7.94 5.81
CA THR A 378 28.46 7.70 7.02
C THR A 378 28.44 6.22 7.40
N GLU A 379 28.37 5.29 6.44
CA GLU A 379 28.42 3.84 6.69
C GLU A 379 29.71 3.38 7.40
N LYS A 380 30.83 4.11 7.26
CA LYS A 380 32.09 3.77 7.93
C LYS A 380 31.97 3.84 9.46
N THR A 381 31.17 4.78 9.97
CA THR A 381 31.10 5.09 11.41
C THR A 381 29.70 4.98 12.00
N GLY A 382 28.67 4.87 11.15
CA GLY A 382 27.26 4.95 11.49
C GLY A 382 26.76 6.39 11.60
N LEU A 383 25.51 6.62 11.23
CA LEU A 383 24.85 7.92 11.35
C LEU A 383 24.62 8.26 12.84
N LYS A 384 24.98 9.48 13.23
CA LYS A 384 24.79 10.03 14.58
C LYS A 384 24.12 11.38 14.49
N GLY A 385 23.38 11.76 15.53
CA GLY A 385 22.68 13.04 15.62
C GLY A 385 21.31 12.84 16.24
N ASN A 386 20.42 13.80 16.03
CA ASN A 386 19.07 13.85 16.61
C ASN A 386 18.01 13.44 15.58
N LEU A 387 16.89 12.88 16.08
CA LEU A 387 15.65 12.69 15.33
C LEU A 387 14.69 13.84 15.66
N TYR A 388 14.26 14.58 14.65
CA TYR A 388 13.27 15.64 14.75
C TYR A 388 11.92 15.21 14.15
N ILE A 389 10.85 15.39 14.90
CA ILE A 389 9.49 15.05 14.51
C ILE A 389 8.66 16.35 14.55
N ASP A 390 8.22 16.82 13.40
CA ASP A 390 7.40 18.01 13.23
C ASP A 390 5.94 17.57 13.08
N ALA A 391 5.27 17.43 14.23
CA ALA A 391 3.86 17.08 14.34
C ALA A 391 3.04 18.33 14.71
N ARG A 392 1.72 18.19 14.71
CA ARG A 392 0.79 19.30 15.00
C ARG A 392 -0.17 19.00 16.16
N GLY A 393 -0.05 17.83 16.78
CA GLY A 393 -0.88 17.41 17.92
C GLY A 393 -2.37 17.39 17.60
N LEU A 394 -2.74 17.02 16.37
CA LEU A 394 -4.13 17.08 15.92
C LEU A 394 -5.02 16.09 16.66
N LYS A 395 -6.26 16.51 16.90
CA LYS A 395 -7.30 15.67 17.51
C LYS A 395 -8.38 15.39 16.47
N GLY A 396 -8.77 14.13 16.36
CA GLY A 396 -9.84 13.70 15.46
C GLY A 396 -10.13 12.20 15.59
N LYS A 397 -11.05 11.70 14.76
CA LYS A 397 -11.50 10.31 14.79
C LYS A 397 -10.46 9.32 14.27
N GLY A 398 -9.42 9.78 13.60
CA GLY A 398 -8.38 8.93 13.03
C GLY A 398 -8.79 8.19 11.78
N GLU A 399 -9.69 8.78 10.98
CA GLU A 399 -10.15 8.16 9.74
C GLU A 399 -8.95 7.96 8.79
N TYR A 400 -8.83 6.77 8.20
CA TYR A 400 -7.69 6.41 7.36
C TYR A 400 -7.45 7.45 6.24
N GLY A 401 -6.21 7.93 6.12
CA GLY A 401 -5.85 8.96 5.15
C GLY A 401 -6.20 10.39 5.55
N SER A 402 -6.81 10.61 6.73
CA SER A 402 -7.05 11.96 7.26
C SER A 402 -5.78 12.60 7.83
N TYR A 403 -5.87 13.90 8.07
CA TYR A 403 -4.81 14.72 8.65
C TYR A 403 -4.46 14.29 10.08
N ASP A 404 -5.48 14.08 10.93
CA ASP A 404 -5.29 13.61 12.30
C ASP A 404 -4.87 12.13 12.39
N TRP A 405 -5.19 11.32 11.37
CA TRP A 405 -4.66 9.97 11.25
C TRP A 405 -3.14 9.97 11.04
N TYR A 406 -2.66 10.72 10.05
CA TYR A 406 -1.21 10.77 9.77
C TYR A 406 -0.43 11.44 10.92
N ASP A 407 -0.96 12.52 11.50
CA ASP A 407 -0.35 13.19 12.65
C ASP A 407 -0.21 12.23 13.86
N ARG A 408 -1.19 11.35 14.09
CA ARG A 408 -1.10 10.32 15.13
C ARG A 408 0.10 9.38 14.95
N HIS A 409 0.45 9.04 13.71
CA HIS A 409 1.64 8.21 13.45
C HIS A 409 2.95 8.93 13.76
N LEU A 410 3.01 10.27 13.62
CA LEU A 410 4.16 11.06 14.10
C LEU A 410 4.27 11.01 15.64
N LEU A 411 3.13 11.08 16.34
CA LEU A 411 3.09 10.95 17.80
C LEU A 411 3.48 9.52 18.26
N GLU A 412 3.01 8.48 17.56
CA GLU A 412 3.37 7.09 17.88
C GLU A 412 4.87 6.85 17.64
N LEU A 413 5.46 7.43 16.58
CA LEU A 413 6.92 7.38 16.39
C LEU A 413 7.65 7.95 17.61
N TYR A 414 7.23 9.11 18.13
CA TYR A 414 7.83 9.67 19.33
C TYR A 414 7.68 8.73 20.53
N ASP A 415 6.49 8.16 20.75
CA ASP A 415 6.24 7.23 21.85
C ASP A 415 7.09 5.95 21.77
N LEU A 416 7.30 5.41 20.56
CA LEU A 416 8.17 4.26 20.33
C LEU A 416 9.63 4.57 20.65
N MET A 417 10.09 5.80 20.34
CA MET A 417 11.49 6.18 20.30
C MET A 417 11.99 6.96 21.53
N LYS A 418 11.10 7.58 22.33
CA LYS A 418 11.47 8.49 23.44
C LYS A 418 12.37 7.89 24.52
N ASN A 419 12.34 6.56 24.67
CA ASN A 419 13.17 5.82 25.63
C ASN A 419 14.31 5.02 24.97
N SER A 420 14.58 5.25 23.68
CA SER A 420 15.69 4.63 22.97
C SER A 420 17.01 5.37 23.22
N SER A 421 18.12 4.82 22.72
CA SER A 421 19.41 5.51 22.73
C SER A 421 19.49 6.69 21.75
N GLN A 422 18.51 6.84 20.86
CA GLN A 422 18.41 7.94 19.90
C GLN A 422 17.74 9.14 20.58
N LYS A 423 18.39 10.31 20.57
CA LYS A 423 17.74 11.53 21.05
C LYS A 423 16.64 11.95 20.07
N VAL A 424 15.43 12.13 20.58
CA VAL A 424 14.23 12.49 19.82
C VAL A 424 13.67 13.82 20.33
N ILE A 425 13.40 14.74 19.40
CA ILE A 425 12.75 16.02 19.67
C ILE A 425 11.46 16.05 18.85
N ILE A 426 10.36 16.39 19.50
CA ILE A 426 9.06 16.54 18.86
C ILE A 426 8.56 17.97 19.01
N ASP A 427 8.05 18.55 17.93
CA ASP A 427 7.16 19.70 17.97
C ASP A 427 5.73 19.24 17.72
N GLN A 428 4.78 19.87 18.42
CA GLN A 428 3.33 19.62 18.26
C GLN A 428 2.58 20.92 17.97
N THR A 429 3.28 22.02 17.66
CA THR A 429 2.64 23.29 17.35
C THR A 429 2.18 23.33 15.89
N PRO A 430 1.25 24.23 15.52
CA PRO A 430 0.88 24.41 14.11
C PRO A 430 1.99 25.01 13.23
N GLN A 431 3.05 25.57 13.82
CA GLN A 431 4.16 26.19 13.10
C GLN A 431 5.23 25.15 12.79
N LEU A 432 5.97 25.34 11.70
CA LEU A 432 7.17 24.56 11.44
C LEU A 432 8.26 24.90 12.47
N PHE A 433 9.21 23.97 12.65
CA PHE A 433 10.43 24.26 13.37
C PHE A 433 11.09 25.56 12.86
N PRO A 434 11.50 26.49 13.75
CA PRO A 434 12.13 27.74 13.34
C PRO A 434 13.47 27.52 12.62
N LEU A 435 13.90 28.52 11.84
CA LEU A 435 15.20 28.54 11.16
C LEU A 435 16.35 28.20 12.13
N GLY A 436 17.17 27.21 11.77
CA GLY A 436 18.35 26.79 12.54
C GLY A 436 18.07 26.19 13.93
N SER A 437 16.82 25.91 14.29
CA SER A 437 16.43 25.39 15.61
C SER A 437 16.74 23.92 15.86
N CYS A 438 17.12 23.18 14.80
CA CYS A 438 17.34 21.73 14.85
C CYS A 438 18.83 21.41 14.61
N PRO A 439 19.72 21.60 15.60
CA PRO A 439 21.13 21.25 15.48
C PRO A 439 21.35 19.74 15.39
N ASP A 440 22.43 19.32 14.72
CA ASP A 440 22.85 17.92 14.62
C ASP A 440 21.75 16.99 14.10
N ALA A 441 20.95 17.46 13.14
CA ALA A 441 19.82 16.70 12.61
C ALA A 441 20.32 15.51 11.77
N ALA A 442 20.14 14.30 12.28
CA ALA A 442 20.41 13.06 11.55
C ALA A 442 19.16 12.54 10.84
N LEU A 443 18.01 12.68 11.50
CA LEU A 443 16.72 12.20 11.01
C LEU A 443 15.68 13.30 11.18
N TYR A 444 14.78 13.42 10.20
CA TYR A 444 13.67 14.36 10.26
C TYR A 444 12.44 13.80 9.58
N VAL A 445 11.29 14.00 10.22
CA VAL A 445 10.00 13.84 9.58
C VAL A 445 9.05 14.96 9.98
N GLY A 446 8.35 15.50 9.00
CA GLY A 446 7.32 16.50 9.21
C GLY A 446 6.20 16.42 8.20
N TRP A 447 5.23 17.31 8.32
CA TRP A 447 4.16 17.43 7.35
C TRP A 447 3.60 18.84 7.26
N TYR A 448 2.79 19.11 6.22
CA TYR A 448 2.13 20.38 5.92
C TYR A 448 3.02 21.42 5.22
N SER A 449 2.56 22.68 5.10
CA SER A 449 3.35 23.78 4.51
C SER A 449 3.97 23.51 3.12
N LEU A 450 3.11 23.11 2.18
CA LEU A 450 3.43 22.81 0.77
C LEU A 450 4.34 23.88 0.14
N GLY A 451 5.48 23.45 -0.42
CA GLY A 451 6.40 24.30 -1.18
C GLY A 451 7.06 25.42 -0.36
N LYS A 452 7.00 25.34 0.97
CA LYS A 452 7.53 26.34 1.90
C LYS A 452 8.56 25.71 2.82
N TYR A 453 9.65 25.22 2.22
CA TYR A 453 10.80 24.76 2.97
C TYR A 453 11.33 25.84 3.93
N VAL A 454 11.64 25.43 5.15
CA VAL A 454 12.35 26.22 6.17
C VAL A 454 13.63 25.47 6.52
N ALA A 455 14.78 26.14 6.47
CA ALA A 455 16.08 25.58 6.85
C ALA A 455 16.21 25.47 8.38
N SER A 456 15.32 24.69 8.99
CA SER A 456 15.28 24.48 10.43
C SER A 456 16.46 23.65 10.93
N CYS A 457 16.94 22.72 10.10
CA CYS A 457 17.91 21.71 10.46
C CYS A 457 19.33 22.07 10.03
N LYS A 458 20.30 21.83 10.92
CA LYS A 458 21.72 21.69 10.57
C LYS A 458 21.99 20.20 10.37
N TRP A 459 22.04 19.78 9.11
CA TRP A 459 22.09 18.36 8.75
C TRP A 459 23.44 17.72 9.05
N GLN A 460 23.38 16.55 9.67
CA GLN A 460 24.51 15.65 9.76
C GLN A 460 24.73 14.97 8.40
N LYS A 461 26.00 14.68 8.08
CA LYS A 461 26.32 13.96 6.85
C LYS A 461 25.66 12.59 6.85
N GLY A 462 25.01 12.23 5.75
CA GLY A 462 24.25 10.99 5.63
C GLY A 462 22.83 11.08 6.24
N ALA A 463 22.34 12.28 6.58
CA ALA A 463 21.00 12.44 7.13
C ALA A 463 19.92 11.88 6.19
N VAL A 464 18.86 11.32 6.80
CA VAL A 464 17.67 10.81 6.10
C VAL A 464 16.45 11.59 6.58
N ALA A 465 15.75 12.26 5.67
CA ALA A 465 14.66 13.15 6.03
C ALA A 465 13.55 13.13 4.99
N TYR A 466 12.29 13.21 5.40
CA TYR A 466 11.20 13.48 4.48
C TYR A 466 10.12 14.38 5.09
N HIS A 467 9.47 15.16 4.23
CA HIS A 467 8.42 16.09 4.64
C HIS A 467 7.17 15.81 3.81
N VAL A 468 6.06 15.56 4.48
CA VAL A 468 4.80 15.16 3.85
C VAL A 468 4.06 16.38 3.34
N ALA A 469 4.20 16.61 2.03
CA ALA A 469 3.44 17.57 1.26
C ALA A 469 3.32 17.08 -0.19
N SER A 470 2.25 17.49 -0.87
CA SER A 470 1.94 17.11 -2.25
C SER A 470 2.97 17.69 -3.24
N THR A 471 3.18 17.09 -4.40
CA THR A 471 4.01 17.65 -5.50
C THR A 471 5.48 18.01 -5.18
N GLU A 472 6.02 17.65 -4.02
CA GLU A 472 7.34 18.12 -3.54
C GLU A 472 8.53 17.67 -4.40
N ALA A 473 8.38 16.63 -5.23
CA ALA A 473 9.41 16.19 -6.17
C ALA A 473 9.29 16.83 -7.57
N THR A 474 8.17 17.47 -7.91
CA THR A 474 7.87 17.96 -9.29
C THR A 474 8.86 18.96 -9.86
N THR A 475 9.53 19.72 -9.00
CA THR A 475 10.38 20.86 -9.38
C THR A 475 11.82 20.68 -8.92
N LEU A 476 12.26 19.43 -8.78
CA LEU A 476 13.59 19.07 -8.27
C LEU A 476 14.72 19.86 -8.96
N LYS A 477 14.67 19.96 -10.29
CA LYS A 477 15.66 20.66 -11.11
C LYS A 477 15.31 22.11 -11.44
N LYS A 478 14.14 22.61 -11.00
CA LYS A 478 13.71 23.99 -11.29
C LYS A 478 14.52 25.00 -10.46
N PRO A 479 15.19 25.99 -11.08
CA PRO A 479 15.86 27.06 -10.35
C PRO A 479 14.88 27.84 -9.45
N GLY A 480 15.32 28.18 -8.24
CA GLY A 480 14.54 28.97 -7.28
C GLY A 480 13.33 28.27 -6.66
N SER A 481 13.09 26.98 -6.95
CA SER A 481 12.03 26.22 -6.27
C SER A 481 12.37 26.01 -4.79
N ASN A 482 11.36 26.18 -3.92
CA ASN A 482 11.48 26.05 -2.46
C ASN A 482 10.76 24.81 -1.90
N VAL A 483 10.57 23.79 -2.73
CA VAL A 483 10.01 22.49 -2.31
C VAL A 483 10.98 21.73 -1.40
N TRP A 484 10.43 21.00 -0.44
CA TRP A 484 11.14 20.28 0.60
C TRP A 484 12.13 19.26 0.04
N CYS A 485 11.73 18.43 -0.92
CA CYS A 485 12.64 17.41 -1.49
C CYS A 485 13.89 18.06 -2.08
N LYS A 486 13.72 19.10 -2.91
CA LYS A 486 14.81 19.85 -3.52
C LYS A 486 15.70 20.49 -2.45
N ARG A 487 15.11 21.29 -1.57
CA ARG A 487 15.87 22.09 -0.60
C ARG A 487 16.59 21.22 0.41
N MET A 488 15.98 20.14 0.91
CA MET A 488 16.67 19.20 1.80
C MET A 488 17.94 18.61 1.13
N LEU A 489 17.87 18.25 -0.15
CA LEU A 489 19.03 17.77 -0.90
C LEU A 489 20.09 18.86 -1.14
N GLU A 490 19.70 20.13 -1.29
CA GLU A 490 20.65 21.25 -1.40
C GLU A 490 21.33 21.56 -0.06
N GLU A 491 20.62 21.37 1.06
CA GLU A 491 21.09 21.69 2.41
C GLU A 491 21.90 20.56 3.07
N GLY A 492 21.97 19.38 2.45
CA GLY A 492 22.89 18.31 2.87
C GLY A 492 22.26 16.96 3.23
N VAL A 493 20.93 16.82 3.13
CA VAL A 493 20.27 15.51 3.31
C VAL A 493 20.78 14.53 2.25
N ALA A 494 21.08 13.29 2.66
CA ALA A 494 21.60 12.24 1.78
C ALA A 494 20.48 11.36 1.19
N ALA A 495 19.33 11.29 1.85
CA ALA A 495 18.15 10.60 1.32
C ALA A 495 16.84 11.27 1.73
N THR A 496 15.92 11.36 0.77
CA THR A 496 14.56 11.86 0.98
C THR A 496 13.55 11.12 0.11
N LEU A 497 12.26 11.32 0.37
CA LEU A 497 11.18 10.79 -0.45
C LEU A 497 10.11 11.88 -0.60
N GLY A 498 9.46 11.89 -1.76
CA GLY A 498 8.37 12.81 -2.03
C GLY A 498 7.57 12.44 -3.27
N PRO A 499 6.38 13.01 -3.42
CA PRO A 499 5.50 12.70 -4.52
C PRO A 499 5.78 13.60 -5.74
N VAL A 500 5.64 13.05 -6.95
CA VAL A 500 5.73 13.78 -8.23
C VAL A 500 4.39 14.37 -8.69
N ALA A 501 3.32 14.18 -7.92
CA ALA A 501 2.01 14.82 -8.11
C ALA A 501 1.24 14.84 -6.78
N GLU A 502 -0.08 15.00 -6.81
CA GLU A 502 -0.95 14.85 -5.63
C GLU A 502 -1.05 13.37 -5.21
N PRO A 503 -0.59 12.99 -4.01
CA PRO A 503 -0.45 11.57 -3.66
C PRO A 503 -1.52 11.04 -2.71
N TYR A 504 -2.30 11.90 -2.02
CA TYR A 504 -2.99 11.57 -0.77
C TYR A 504 -2.07 11.12 0.38
N LEU A 505 -2.46 11.42 1.62
CA LEU A 505 -1.63 11.10 2.80
C LEU A 505 -1.40 9.61 3.01
N ASN A 506 -2.37 8.77 2.66
CA ASN A 506 -2.28 7.33 2.84
C ASN A 506 -1.28 6.62 1.92
N SER A 507 -0.65 7.35 0.99
CA SER A 507 0.39 6.83 0.11
C SER A 507 1.81 7.01 0.65
N PHE A 508 2.01 7.83 1.69
CA PHE A 508 3.33 8.02 2.29
C PHE A 508 3.68 6.84 3.20
N PRO A 509 4.97 6.44 3.27
CA PRO A 509 5.44 5.58 4.35
C PRO A 509 5.11 6.16 5.72
N LEU A 510 4.50 5.34 6.57
CA LEU A 510 4.16 5.73 7.92
C LEU A 510 5.43 5.88 8.77
N PRO A 511 5.60 7.00 9.50
CA PRO A 511 6.86 7.33 10.18
C PRO A 511 7.21 6.39 11.33
N ASP A 512 6.21 5.93 12.07
CA ASP A 512 6.30 4.91 13.13
C ASP A 512 6.64 3.50 12.59
N GLN A 513 6.69 3.33 11.27
CA GLN A 513 7.15 2.11 10.60
C GLN A 513 8.51 2.33 9.92
N PHE A 514 8.66 3.41 9.16
CA PHE A 514 9.85 3.73 8.38
C PHE A 514 11.10 3.90 9.25
N PHE A 515 11.04 4.78 10.25
CA PHE A 515 12.21 5.09 11.07
C PHE A 515 12.65 3.92 11.95
N PRO A 516 11.76 3.17 12.64
CA PRO A 516 12.16 1.98 13.38
C PRO A 516 12.85 0.92 12.53
N LEU A 517 12.41 0.72 11.28
CA LEU A 517 13.08 -0.20 10.35
C LEU A 517 14.45 0.31 9.92
N LEU A 518 14.58 1.59 9.57
CA LEU A 518 15.87 2.21 9.23
C LEU A 518 16.88 2.12 10.39
N LEU A 519 16.42 2.47 11.59
CA LEU A 519 17.20 2.49 12.82
C LEU A 519 17.63 1.11 13.29
N SER A 520 16.95 0.05 12.84
CA SER A 520 17.36 -1.32 13.13
C SER A 520 18.71 -1.68 12.50
N GLY A 521 19.15 -0.96 11.47
CA GLY A 521 20.39 -1.22 10.74
C GLY A 521 20.41 -2.52 9.93
N LYS A 522 19.27 -3.22 9.83
CA LYS A 522 19.18 -4.55 9.19
C LYS A 522 18.88 -4.52 7.70
N LEU A 523 18.23 -3.46 7.24
CA LEU A 523 17.75 -3.30 5.87
C LEU A 523 18.41 -2.08 5.23
N ALA A 524 18.67 -2.17 3.94
CA ALA A 524 19.08 -1.04 3.13
C ALA A 524 17.92 -0.05 2.94
N LEU A 525 18.25 1.20 2.63
CA LEU A 525 17.27 2.27 2.46
C LEU A 525 16.14 1.90 1.47
N LEU A 526 16.49 1.27 0.34
CA LEU A 526 15.49 0.83 -0.64
C LEU A 526 14.53 -0.20 -0.05
N GLU A 527 15.06 -1.16 0.70
CA GLU A 527 14.25 -2.18 1.36
C GLU A 527 13.35 -1.54 2.42
N VAL A 528 13.87 -0.64 3.28
CA VAL A 528 13.05 0.08 4.27
C VAL A 528 11.89 0.82 3.60
N TYR A 529 12.16 1.52 2.50
CA TYR A 529 11.14 2.22 1.73
C TYR A 529 10.08 1.24 1.20
N PHE A 530 10.45 0.16 0.50
CA PHE A 530 9.48 -0.80 -0.02
C PHE A 530 8.77 -1.64 1.05
N ARG A 531 9.36 -1.81 2.22
CA ARG A 531 8.69 -2.48 3.34
C ARG A 531 7.57 -1.62 3.93
N THR A 532 7.63 -0.30 3.76
CA THR A 532 6.72 0.66 4.41
C THR A 532 5.88 1.47 3.44
N LEU A 533 6.24 1.50 2.16
CA LEU A 533 5.47 2.13 1.10
C LEU A 533 4.14 1.39 0.94
N PRO A 534 2.98 2.05 1.08
CA PRO A 534 1.67 1.40 0.96
C PRO A 534 1.33 0.99 -0.48
N HIS A 535 1.70 1.83 -1.45
CA HIS A 535 1.14 1.80 -2.79
C HIS A 535 2.20 1.96 -3.89
N VAL A 536 2.00 1.28 -5.01
CA VAL A 536 2.84 1.31 -6.22
C VAL A 536 1.99 1.68 -7.44
N SER A 537 2.62 1.97 -8.58
CA SER A 537 1.96 2.61 -9.73
C SER A 537 1.23 3.90 -9.29
N TRP A 538 1.90 4.70 -8.46
CA TRP A 538 1.37 5.95 -7.91
C TRP A 538 2.44 7.03 -7.88
N MET A 539 2.30 8.06 -7.05
CA MET A 539 3.09 9.29 -7.16
C MET A 539 4.42 9.29 -6.42
N GLN A 540 4.70 8.28 -5.61
CA GLN A 540 5.80 8.34 -4.65
C GLN A 540 7.14 7.95 -5.27
N ILE A 541 8.20 8.70 -4.95
CA ILE A 541 9.59 8.35 -5.27
C ILE A 541 10.46 8.35 -4.02
N LEU A 542 11.56 7.60 -4.06
CA LEU A 542 12.67 7.64 -3.11
C LEU A 542 13.91 8.18 -3.82
N ILE A 543 14.54 9.21 -3.24
CA ILE A 543 15.80 9.78 -3.69
C ILE A 543 16.90 9.44 -2.68
N GLY A 544 17.93 8.70 -3.13
CA GLY A 544 19.06 8.33 -2.29
C GLY A 544 19.77 7.08 -2.81
N ASP A 545 20.88 6.72 -2.14
CA ASP A 545 21.59 5.48 -2.45
C ASP A 545 20.78 4.25 -1.99
N PRO A 546 20.36 3.33 -2.90
CA PRO A 546 19.52 2.18 -2.55
C PRO A 546 20.14 1.25 -1.52
N LEU A 547 21.47 1.15 -1.49
CA LEU A 547 22.22 0.27 -0.59
C LEU A 547 22.55 0.93 0.75
N TYR A 548 22.09 2.16 0.98
CA TYR A 548 22.47 2.91 2.16
C TYR A 548 21.97 2.25 3.46
N THR A 549 22.89 1.98 4.38
CA THR A 549 22.62 1.33 5.68
C THR A 549 23.17 2.15 6.87
N PRO A 550 22.60 3.34 7.14
CA PRO A 550 23.17 4.32 8.09
C PRO A 550 23.40 3.79 9.51
N PHE A 551 22.56 2.85 9.97
CA PHE A 551 22.56 2.35 11.34
C PHE A 551 23.12 0.93 11.45
N LYS A 552 23.73 0.37 10.40
CA LYS A 552 24.30 -0.99 10.45
C LYS A 552 25.37 -1.14 11.54
N GLN A 553 26.21 -0.12 11.71
CA GLN A 553 27.28 -0.13 12.72
C GLN A 553 26.75 0.13 14.14
N ASN A 554 25.80 1.05 14.26
CA ASN A 554 25.23 1.48 15.55
C ASN A 554 23.70 1.37 15.51
N PRO A 555 23.14 0.15 15.50
CA PRO A 555 21.69 -0.03 15.46
C PRO A 555 21.05 0.50 16.73
N VAL A 556 19.93 1.20 16.60
CA VAL A 556 19.19 1.72 17.75
C VAL A 556 18.23 0.65 18.26
N LEU A 557 18.44 0.25 19.50
CA LEU A 557 17.62 -0.77 20.15
C LEU A 557 16.39 -0.13 20.79
N LEU A 558 15.21 -0.51 20.30
CA LEU A 558 13.95 -0.21 20.97
C LEU A 558 13.84 -0.97 22.30
N THR A 559 13.15 -0.37 23.26
CA THR A 559 12.83 -1.02 24.55
C THR A 559 11.95 -2.26 24.35
N PRO A 560 11.96 -3.23 25.28
CA PRO A 560 11.09 -4.40 25.21
C PRO A 560 9.60 -4.05 25.05
N GLU A 561 9.14 -2.98 25.71
CA GLU A 561 7.77 -2.47 25.62
C GLU A 561 7.45 -1.97 24.22
N SER A 562 8.32 -1.12 23.63
CA SER A 562 8.15 -0.64 22.26
C SER A 562 8.20 -1.78 21.24
N ARG A 563 9.04 -2.80 21.46
CA ARG A 563 9.07 -4.00 20.59
C ARG A 563 7.79 -4.82 20.65
N LYS A 564 7.12 -4.90 21.80
CA LYS A 564 5.81 -5.57 21.92
C LYS A 564 4.71 -4.84 21.16
N ARG A 565 4.78 -3.51 21.08
CA ARG A 565 3.84 -2.71 20.29
C ARG A 565 3.99 -2.96 18.78
N ILE A 566 5.21 -3.15 18.29
CA ILE A 566 5.48 -3.41 16.86
C ILE A 566 5.10 -4.84 16.43
N LYS A 567 5.06 -5.79 17.37
CA LYS A 567 4.74 -7.21 17.08
C LYS A 567 3.24 -7.51 17.02
N LYS A 568 2.41 -6.62 17.55
CA LYS A 568 0.96 -6.60 17.33
C LYS A 568 0.71 -5.81 16.06
#